data_AF-A0A1C2HVD9-F1
#
_entry.id   AF-A0A1C2HVD9-F1
#
_cell.length_a   1.000
_cell.length_b   1.000
_cell.length_c   1.000
_cell.angle_alpha   90.00
_cell.angle_beta   90.00
_cell.angle_gamma   90.00
#
_symmetry.space_group_name_H-M   'P 1'
#
loop_
_entity.id
_entity.type
_entity.pdbx_description
1 polymer ?
#
loop_
_entity_poly.entity_id
_entity_poly.type
_entity_poly.pdbx_seq_one_letter_code
_entity_poly.pdbx_strand_id
1 'polypeptide(L)'
;MREIKPTAPPTLSALLQGFFAEYMMQQKALSPCTVAAYRDTFMLFLNFASVRCVQSPATMKMTDITPELILAFLDHLEQERHNTIRSHNARLAALRSFLKFAAHRDVTSLHVIEKALGIPMKRFERPTLGYLSRDEMLAVIGAPGSGWTSQRDHLLLGLLYNTGARVSEIIGVRVSDVVLDKSSFVHLHGPPVSG
;
A
#
# COMPACT_ATOMS: atom_id res chain seq x y z
N MET A 1 46.30 -8.66 -7.34
CA MET A 1 45.07 -8.03 -7.88
C MET A 1 44.04 -9.14 -8.06
N ARG A 2 42.90 -9.09 -7.36
CA ARG A 2 41.79 -10.03 -7.62
C ARG A 2 41.10 -9.57 -8.89
N GLU A 3 41.01 -10.44 -9.91
CA GLU A 3 40.13 -10.20 -11.04
C GLU A 3 38.70 -10.04 -10.52
N ILE A 4 38.15 -8.84 -10.67
CA ILE A 4 36.73 -8.61 -10.50
C ILE A 4 36.07 -9.18 -11.75
N LYS A 5 35.70 -10.46 -11.68
CA LYS A 5 34.88 -11.09 -12.72
C LYS A 5 33.57 -10.30 -12.78
N PRO A 6 33.16 -9.72 -13.93
CA PRO A 6 31.90 -9.01 -14.00
C PRO A 6 30.79 -10.01 -13.68
N THR A 7 30.15 -9.85 -12.53
CA THR A 7 28.96 -10.61 -12.15
C THR A 7 27.89 -10.33 -13.19
N ALA A 8 27.32 -11.39 -13.76
CA ALA A 8 26.21 -11.26 -14.70
C ALA A 8 25.08 -10.43 -14.06
N PRO A 9 24.39 -9.57 -14.85
CA PRO A 9 23.31 -8.76 -14.31
C PRO A 9 22.22 -9.68 -13.72
N PRO A 10 21.61 -9.31 -12.58
CA PRO A 10 20.60 -10.13 -11.96
C PRO A 10 19.37 -10.24 -12.87
N THR A 11 18.71 -11.40 -12.85
CA THR A 11 17.44 -11.58 -13.57
C THR A 11 16.33 -10.76 -12.91
N LEU A 12 15.29 -10.40 -13.68
CA LEU A 12 14.13 -9.70 -13.14
C LEU A 12 13.47 -10.48 -11.99
N SER A 13 13.36 -11.81 -12.13
CA SER A 13 12.81 -12.68 -11.08
C SER A 13 13.64 -12.62 -9.80
N ALA A 14 14.98 -12.61 -9.90
CA ALA A 14 15.85 -12.49 -8.74
C ALA A 14 15.70 -11.12 -8.05
N LEU A 15 15.54 -10.05 -8.84
CA LEU A 15 15.27 -8.71 -8.30
C LEU A 15 13.91 -8.66 -7.59
N LEU A 16 12.84 -9.22 -8.18
CA LEU A 16 11.52 -9.27 -7.56
C LEU A 16 11.52 -10.10 -6.28
N GLN A 17 12.21 -11.25 -6.29
CA GLN A 17 12.36 -12.07 -5.09
C GLN A 17 13.08 -11.30 -3.98
N GLY A 18 14.23 -10.67 -4.27
CA GLY A 18 14.95 -9.86 -3.28
C GLY A 18 14.12 -8.68 -2.78
N PHE A 19 13.32 -8.07 -3.66
CA PHE A 19 12.44 -6.96 -3.27
C PHE A 19 11.38 -7.40 -2.24
N PHE A 20 10.67 -8.50 -2.49
CA PHE A 20 9.62 -8.97 -1.58
C PHE A 20 10.16 -9.69 -0.35
N ALA A 21 11.20 -10.52 -0.50
CA ALA A 21 11.72 -11.36 0.57
C ALA A 21 12.64 -10.60 1.53
N GLU A 22 13.46 -9.68 1.02
CA GLU A 22 14.47 -8.99 1.82
C GLU A 22 14.06 -7.54 2.08
N TYR A 23 13.84 -6.76 1.01
CA TYR A 23 13.69 -5.32 1.14
C TYR A 23 12.41 -4.90 1.88
N MET A 24 11.26 -5.43 1.46
CA MET A 24 9.98 -5.04 2.04
C MET A 24 9.83 -5.52 3.49
N MET A 25 10.29 -6.74 3.79
CA MET A 25 10.14 -7.35 5.11
C MET A 25 11.21 -6.88 6.11
N GLN A 26 12.48 -6.81 5.69
CA GLN A 26 13.59 -6.59 6.63
C GLN A 26 14.03 -5.13 6.70
N GLN A 27 13.98 -4.38 5.58
CA GLN A 27 14.55 -3.02 5.53
C GLN A 27 13.51 -1.92 5.68
N LYS A 28 12.29 -2.15 5.19
CA LYS A 28 11.22 -1.14 5.22
C LYS A 28 10.14 -1.38 6.26
N ALA A 29 10.13 -2.56 6.92
CA ALA A 29 9.13 -2.96 7.92
C ALA A 29 7.70 -2.58 7.52
N LEU A 30 7.34 -2.81 6.24
CA LEU A 30 6.05 -2.37 5.71
C LEU A 30 4.92 -3.21 6.28
N SER A 31 3.74 -2.60 6.43
CA SER A 31 2.56 -3.32 6.87
C SER A 31 2.23 -4.49 5.91
N PRO A 32 1.67 -5.61 6.40
CA PRO A 32 1.25 -6.72 5.55
C PRO A 32 0.31 -6.28 4.42
N CYS A 33 -0.58 -5.31 4.69
CA CYS A 33 -1.47 -4.73 3.68
C CYS A 33 -0.70 -4.01 2.55
N THR A 34 0.38 -3.31 2.88
CA THR A 34 1.23 -2.65 1.88
C THR A 34 1.97 -3.69 1.03
N VAL A 35 2.50 -4.75 1.65
CA VAL A 35 3.15 -5.86 0.93
C VAL A 35 2.18 -6.52 -0.04
N ALA A 36 0.96 -6.84 0.41
CA ALA A 36 -0.09 -7.41 -0.43
C ALA A 36 -0.45 -6.48 -1.60
N ALA A 37 -0.67 -5.18 -1.35
CA ALA A 37 -0.98 -4.22 -2.41
C ALA A 37 0.14 -4.10 -3.45
N TYR A 38 1.41 -4.20 -3.05
CA TYR A 38 2.54 -4.18 -3.97
C TYR A 38 2.59 -5.48 -4.77
N ARG A 39 2.45 -6.65 -4.14
CA ARG A 39 2.37 -7.94 -4.82
C ARG A 39 1.26 -7.93 -5.88
N ASP A 40 0.08 -7.47 -5.52
CA ASP A 40 -1.06 -7.40 -6.43
C ASP A 40 -0.80 -6.43 -7.59
N THR A 41 -0.07 -5.34 -7.34
CA THR A 41 0.41 -4.45 -8.40
C THR A 41 1.32 -5.18 -9.38
N PHE A 42 2.30 -5.94 -8.89
CA PHE A 42 3.23 -6.69 -9.73
C PHE A 42 2.56 -7.80 -10.51
N MET A 43 1.61 -8.52 -9.92
CA MET A 43 0.82 -9.52 -10.65
C MET A 43 0.07 -8.89 -11.83
N LEU A 44 -0.56 -7.73 -11.62
CA LEU A 44 -1.25 -7.01 -12.69
C LEU A 44 -0.30 -6.49 -13.77
N PHE A 45 0.81 -5.89 -13.34
CA PHE A 45 1.80 -5.34 -14.26
C PHE A 45 2.43 -6.42 -15.14
N LEU A 46 2.86 -7.54 -14.55
CA LEU A 46 3.52 -8.62 -15.29
C LEU A 46 2.56 -9.29 -16.27
N ASN A 47 1.30 -9.50 -15.89
CA ASN A 47 0.28 -10.04 -16.78
C ASN A 47 0.00 -9.09 -17.96
N PHE A 48 -0.09 -7.79 -17.69
CA PHE A 48 -0.24 -6.77 -18.74
C PHE A 48 0.97 -6.76 -19.69
N ALA A 49 2.18 -6.73 -19.12
CA ALA A 49 3.42 -6.70 -19.87
C ALA A 49 3.62 -7.96 -20.72
N SER A 50 3.24 -9.15 -20.23
CA SER A 50 3.38 -10.38 -21.01
C SER A 50 2.51 -10.39 -22.26
N VAL A 51 1.28 -9.87 -22.15
CA VAL A 51 0.38 -9.75 -23.31
C VAL A 51 0.90 -8.70 -24.28
N ARG A 52 1.35 -7.55 -23.78
CA ARG A 52 1.78 -6.42 -24.60
C ARG A 52 3.08 -6.69 -25.34
N CYS A 53 4.03 -7.34 -24.70
CA CYS A 53 5.36 -7.63 -25.26
C CYS A 53 5.45 -9.02 -25.92
N VAL A 54 4.35 -9.80 -25.90
CA VAL A 54 4.29 -11.17 -26.46
C VAL A 54 5.45 -12.05 -25.93
N GLN A 55 5.72 -11.93 -24.63
CA GLN A 55 6.77 -12.69 -23.95
C GLN A 55 6.32 -13.17 -22.59
N SER A 56 6.88 -14.29 -22.12
CA SER A 56 6.61 -14.81 -20.79
C SER A 56 7.15 -13.86 -19.72
N PRO A 57 6.44 -13.67 -18.58
CA PRO A 57 6.98 -12.93 -17.44
C PRO A 57 8.35 -13.45 -16.97
N ALA A 58 8.61 -14.75 -17.14
CA ALA A 58 9.85 -15.39 -16.70
C ALA A 58 11.08 -15.03 -17.57
N THR A 59 10.86 -14.62 -18.82
CA THR A 59 11.94 -14.25 -19.76
C THR A 59 12.17 -12.74 -19.83
N MET A 60 11.29 -11.95 -19.22
CA MET A 60 11.33 -10.50 -19.23
C MET A 60 12.56 -9.98 -18.48
N LYS A 61 13.20 -8.97 -19.05
CA LYS A 61 14.40 -8.34 -18.49
C LYS A 61 14.07 -7.00 -17.85
N MET A 62 14.96 -6.54 -16.98
CA MET A 62 14.83 -5.21 -16.37
C MET A 62 14.81 -4.10 -17.43
N THR A 63 15.53 -4.28 -18.54
CA THR A 63 15.53 -3.36 -19.69
C THR A 63 14.20 -3.25 -20.42
N ASP A 64 13.30 -4.24 -20.24
CA ASP A 64 11.98 -4.24 -20.89
C ASP A 64 10.96 -3.40 -20.12
N ILE A 65 11.26 -3.08 -18.85
CA ILE A 65 10.42 -2.22 -17.98
C ILE A 65 10.72 -0.76 -18.32
N THR A 66 10.32 -0.34 -19.51
CA THR A 66 10.54 1.01 -20.01
C THR A 66 9.47 1.98 -19.49
N PRO A 67 9.72 3.31 -19.55
CA PRO A 67 8.71 4.30 -19.20
C PRO A 67 7.41 4.14 -20.01
N GLU A 68 7.54 3.83 -21.30
CA GLU A 68 6.42 3.65 -22.22
C GLU A 68 5.55 2.46 -21.82
N LEU A 69 6.18 1.34 -21.39
CA LEU A 69 5.44 0.18 -20.90
C LEU A 69 4.69 0.49 -19.60
N ILE A 70 5.32 1.21 -18.67
CA ILE A 70 4.68 1.62 -17.41
C ILE A 70 3.52 2.57 -17.68
N LEU A 71 3.70 3.57 -18.56
CA LEU A 71 2.63 4.49 -18.94
C LEU A 71 1.46 3.74 -19.61
N ALA A 72 1.74 2.82 -20.53
CA ALA A 72 0.71 2.00 -21.16
C ALA A 72 -0.06 1.14 -20.13
N PHE A 73 0.64 0.57 -19.14
CA PHE A 73 0.00 -0.15 -18.04
C PHE A 73 -0.91 0.75 -17.21
N LEU A 74 -0.42 1.94 -16.87
CA LEU A 74 -1.13 2.92 -16.09
C LEU A 74 -2.39 3.42 -16.82
N ASP A 75 -2.31 3.65 -18.13
CA ASP A 75 -3.47 4.01 -18.95
C ASP A 75 -4.47 2.85 -19.04
N HIS A 76 -4.01 1.62 -19.22
CA HIS A 76 -4.87 0.43 -19.19
C HIS A 76 -5.64 0.30 -17.86
N LEU A 77 -4.98 0.59 -16.73
CA LEU A 77 -5.63 0.57 -15.41
C LEU A 77 -6.77 1.58 -15.30
N GLU A 78 -6.65 2.75 -15.92
CA GLU A 78 -7.68 3.78 -15.90
C GLU A 78 -8.80 3.48 -16.90
N GLN A 79 -8.44 3.17 -18.14
CA GLN A 79 -9.40 3.06 -19.24
C GLN A 79 -10.18 1.74 -19.22
N GLU A 80 -9.51 0.63 -18.99
CA GLU A 80 -10.13 -0.70 -19.09
C GLU A 80 -10.54 -1.26 -17.73
N ARG A 81 -9.79 -0.91 -16.68
CA ARG A 81 -10.08 -1.38 -15.31
C ARG A 81 -10.77 -0.33 -14.44
N HIS A 82 -11.05 0.85 -14.99
CA HIS A 82 -11.76 1.94 -14.33
C HIS A 82 -11.18 2.32 -12.96
N ASN A 83 -9.86 2.18 -12.78
CA ASN A 83 -9.21 2.59 -11.55
C ASN A 83 -9.25 4.11 -11.40
N THR A 84 -9.46 4.58 -10.17
CA THR A 84 -9.30 5.99 -9.83
C THR A 84 -7.83 6.42 -9.95
N ILE A 85 -7.61 7.73 -10.10
CA ILE A 85 -6.25 8.34 -10.10
C ILE A 85 -5.46 7.95 -8.84
N ARG A 86 -6.14 7.82 -7.70
CA ARG A 86 -5.53 7.37 -6.44
C ARG A 86 -4.99 5.94 -6.57
N SER A 87 -5.81 5.04 -7.10
CA SER A 87 -5.45 3.64 -7.34
C SER A 87 -4.37 3.47 -8.42
N HIS A 88 -4.36 4.35 -9.43
CA HIS A 88 -3.29 4.47 -10.42
C HIS A 88 -1.96 4.86 -9.74
N ASN A 89 -1.95 5.96 -8.97
CA ASN A 89 -0.75 6.46 -8.32
C ASN A 89 -0.20 5.50 -7.27
N ALA A 90 -1.07 4.78 -6.55
CA ALA A 90 -0.65 3.74 -5.62
C ALA A 90 0.14 2.62 -6.31
N ARG A 91 -0.30 2.21 -7.51
CA ARG A 91 0.40 1.21 -8.33
C ARG A 91 1.72 1.75 -8.89
N LEU A 92 1.74 2.99 -9.37
CA LEU A 92 2.99 3.65 -9.76
C LEU A 92 3.98 3.75 -8.58
N ALA A 93 3.50 4.02 -7.36
CA ALA A 93 4.36 4.06 -6.18
C ALA A 93 5.02 2.70 -5.88
N ALA A 94 4.29 1.59 -6.05
CA ALA A 94 4.85 0.24 -5.91
C ALA A 94 5.94 -0.04 -6.95
N LEU A 95 5.68 0.28 -8.22
CA LEU A 95 6.66 0.16 -9.30
C LEU A 95 7.91 1.00 -9.04
N ARG A 96 7.74 2.27 -8.63
CA ARG A 96 8.86 3.16 -8.28
C ARG A 96 9.67 2.63 -7.10
N SER A 97 9.02 2.04 -6.09
CA SER A 97 9.72 1.45 -4.94
C SER A 97 10.64 0.31 -5.38
N PHE A 98 10.14 -0.58 -6.24
CA PHE A 98 10.93 -1.65 -6.84
C PHE A 98 12.07 -1.13 -7.72
N LEU A 99 11.80 -0.15 -8.59
CA LEU A 99 12.81 0.44 -9.46
C LEU A 99 13.97 1.05 -8.65
N LYS A 100 13.66 1.75 -7.55
CA LYS A 100 14.68 2.25 -6.62
C LYS A 100 15.48 1.11 -5.98
N PHE A 101 14.82 0.03 -5.58
CA PHE A 101 15.51 -1.17 -5.07
C PHE A 101 16.44 -1.79 -6.14
N ALA A 102 15.96 -1.92 -7.38
CA ALA A 102 16.68 -2.51 -8.49
C ALA A 102 17.90 -1.67 -8.92
N ALA A 103 17.80 -0.33 -8.87
CA ALA A 103 18.89 0.59 -9.23
C ALA A 103 20.19 0.32 -8.45
N HIS A 104 20.07 -0.13 -7.19
CA HIS A 104 21.22 -0.43 -6.34
C HIS A 104 21.85 -1.81 -6.62
N ARG A 105 21.18 -2.67 -7.39
CA ARG A 105 21.58 -4.07 -7.62
C ARG A 105 21.89 -4.37 -9.09
N ASP A 106 21.28 -3.65 -10.02
CA ASP A 106 21.52 -3.76 -11.45
C ASP A 106 21.97 -2.41 -12.04
N VAL A 107 23.28 -2.18 -11.99
CA VAL A 107 23.90 -0.98 -12.56
C VAL A 107 23.75 -0.94 -14.09
N THR A 108 23.63 -2.10 -14.75
CA THR A 108 23.54 -2.17 -16.21
C THR A 108 22.22 -1.62 -16.74
N SER A 109 21.15 -1.71 -15.94
CA SER A 109 19.82 -1.19 -16.27
C SER A 109 19.57 0.22 -15.71
N LEU A 110 20.56 0.87 -15.08
CA LEU A 110 20.37 2.14 -14.36
C LEU A 110 19.76 3.23 -15.24
N HIS A 111 20.19 3.33 -16.51
CA HIS A 111 19.66 4.32 -17.45
C HIS A 111 18.15 4.14 -17.71
N VAL A 112 17.70 2.90 -17.91
CA VAL A 112 16.27 2.60 -18.13
C VAL A 112 15.47 2.85 -16.84
N ILE A 113 16.05 2.47 -15.70
CA ILE A 113 15.46 2.67 -14.38
C ILE A 113 15.25 4.16 -14.08
N GLU A 114 16.27 5.00 -14.28
CA GLU A 114 16.19 6.44 -14.02
C GLU A 114 15.12 7.11 -14.91
N LYS A 115 15.04 6.73 -16.18
CA LYS A 115 13.95 7.21 -17.06
C LYS A 115 12.57 6.81 -16.53
N ALA A 116 12.40 5.56 -16.09
CA ALA A 116 11.13 5.06 -15.55
C ALA A 116 10.76 5.74 -14.21
N LEU A 117 11.76 6.05 -13.38
CA LEU A 117 11.58 6.85 -12.15
C LEU A 117 11.17 8.30 -12.44
N GLY A 118 11.38 8.79 -13.67
CA GLY A 118 10.93 10.10 -14.13
C GLY A 118 9.41 10.22 -14.33
N ILE A 119 8.65 9.13 -14.36
CA ILE A 119 7.19 9.17 -14.58
C ILE A 119 6.49 9.94 -13.46
N PRO A 120 5.81 11.06 -13.75
CA PRO A 120 5.14 11.85 -12.73
C PRO A 120 3.87 11.16 -12.23
N MET A 121 3.53 11.39 -10.95
CA MET A 121 2.21 11.01 -10.45
C MET A 121 1.16 11.99 -10.99
N LYS A 122 -0.02 11.47 -11.35
CA LYS A 122 -1.15 12.32 -11.74
C LYS A 122 -1.66 13.09 -10.52
N ARG A 123 -1.96 14.38 -10.68
CA ARG A 123 -2.60 15.17 -9.62
C ARG A 123 -4.01 14.61 -9.37
N PHE A 124 -4.40 14.53 -8.11
CA PHE A 124 -5.76 14.22 -7.73
C PHE A 124 -6.19 15.15 -6.62
N GLU A 125 -7.41 15.67 -6.71
CA GLU A 125 -8.02 16.40 -5.62
C GLU A 125 -8.46 15.40 -4.56
N ARG A 126 -8.08 15.66 -3.31
CA ARG A 126 -8.69 14.99 -2.18
C ARG A 126 -9.97 15.76 -1.90
N PRO A 127 -11.17 15.17 -2.10
CA PRO A 127 -12.38 15.84 -1.67
C PRO A 127 -12.23 16.13 -0.19
N THR A 128 -12.45 17.38 0.19
CA THR A 128 -12.55 17.75 1.60
C THR A 128 -13.76 17.01 2.14
N LEU A 129 -13.51 16.02 3.01
CA LEU A 129 -14.61 15.37 3.70
C LEU A 129 -15.32 16.44 4.52
N GLY A 130 -16.63 16.59 4.32
CA GLY A 130 -17.45 17.39 5.21
C GLY A 130 -17.33 16.87 6.63
N TYR A 131 -17.46 17.76 7.61
CA TYR A 131 -17.56 17.37 9.01
C TYR A 131 -19.04 17.36 9.42
N LEU A 132 -19.39 16.49 10.34
CA LEU A 132 -20.70 16.50 11.00
C LEU A 132 -20.61 17.42 12.22
N SER A 133 -21.62 18.27 12.40
CA SER A 133 -21.83 19.00 13.63
C SER A 133 -22.09 18.04 14.80
N ARG A 134 -22.02 18.56 16.03
CA ARG A 134 -22.30 17.76 17.23
C ARG A 134 -23.69 17.12 17.19
N ASP A 135 -24.70 17.87 16.76
CA ASP A 135 -26.08 17.39 16.76
C ASP A 135 -26.31 16.33 15.67
N GLU A 136 -25.68 16.50 14.50
CA GLU A 136 -25.68 15.48 13.45
C GLU A 136 -24.95 14.21 13.90
N MET A 137 -23.81 14.33 14.59
CA MET A 137 -23.12 13.17 15.16
C MET A 137 -23.95 12.45 16.22
N LEU A 138 -24.62 13.18 17.11
CA LEU A 138 -25.51 12.58 18.10
C LEU A 138 -26.71 11.88 17.46
N ALA A 139 -27.26 12.45 16.37
CA ALA A 139 -28.31 11.81 15.60
C ALA A 139 -27.84 10.50 14.93
N VAL A 140 -26.60 10.46 14.43
CA VAL A 140 -25.98 9.24 13.87
C VAL A 140 -25.72 8.18 14.95
N ILE A 141 -25.24 8.57 16.13
CA ILE A 141 -25.03 7.65 17.26
C ILE A 141 -26.36 7.09 17.77
N GLY A 142 -27.41 7.92 17.77
CA GLY A 142 -28.77 7.57 18.14
C GLY A 142 -28.90 7.03 19.57
N ALA A 143 -30.03 6.38 19.85
CA ALA A 143 -30.23 5.61 21.08
C ALA A 143 -30.06 4.11 20.80
N PRO A 144 -29.51 3.33 21.74
CA PRO A 144 -29.37 1.89 21.57
C PRO A 144 -30.74 1.21 21.68
N GLY A 145 -30.97 0.20 20.84
CA GLY A 145 -32.06 -0.76 21.00
C GLY A 145 -31.73 -1.85 22.03
N SER A 146 -32.66 -2.78 22.23
CA SER A 146 -32.52 -3.87 23.22
C SER A 146 -31.65 -5.04 22.75
N GLY A 147 -31.40 -5.17 21.45
CA GLY A 147 -30.61 -6.27 20.90
C GLY A 147 -29.10 -6.08 21.06
N TRP A 148 -28.37 -7.19 21.18
CA TRP A 148 -26.91 -7.20 21.35
C TRP A 148 -26.17 -6.37 20.27
N THR A 149 -26.52 -6.56 18.99
CA THR A 149 -25.90 -5.82 17.88
C THR A 149 -26.10 -4.31 18.02
N SER A 150 -27.30 -3.88 18.44
CA SER A 150 -27.60 -2.46 18.59
C SER A 150 -26.82 -1.82 19.74
N GLN A 151 -26.71 -2.51 20.88
CA GLN A 151 -25.90 -2.06 22.01
C GLN A 151 -24.41 -2.00 21.66
N ARG A 152 -23.90 -3.02 20.93
CA ARG A 152 -22.52 -3.05 20.45
C ARG A 152 -22.23 -1.89 19.51
N ASP A 153 -23.06 -1.69 18.49
CA ASP A 153 -22.83 -0.66 17.47
C ASP A 153 -22.92 0.75 18.07
N HIS A 154 -23.86 0.96 19.00
CA HIS A 154 -23.96 2.22 19.75
C HIS A 154 -22.70 2.48 20.60
N LEU A 155 -22.20 1.46 21.32
CA LEU A 155 -20.94 1.57 22.07
C LEU A 155 -19.76 1.88 21.14
N LEU A 156 -19.64 1.19 20.00
CA LEU A 156 -18.56 1.38 19.05
C LEU A 156 -18.56 2.81 18.47
N LEU A 157 -19.73 3.32 18.07
CA LEU A 157 -19.87 4.69 17.57
C LEU A 157 -19.56 5.73 18.64
N GLY A 158 -20.05 5.52 19.87
CA GLY A 158 -19.75 6.38 21.01
C GLY A 158 -18.26 6.38 21.35
N LEU A 159 -17.59 5.23 21.29
CA LEU A 159 -16.16 5.11 21.58
C LEU A 159 -15.32 5.80 20.52
N LEU A 160 -15.64 5.61 19.24
CA LEU A 160 -15.00 6.32 18.12
C LEU A 160 -15.15 7.83 18.26
N TYR A 161 -16.35 8.32 18.59
CA TYR A 161 -16.61 9.75 18.74
C TYR A 161 -15.88 10.37 19.94
N ASN A 162 -15.90 9.70 21.11
CA ASN A 162 -15.29 10.26 22.33
C ASN A 162 -13.77 10.20 22.35
N THR A 163 -13.16 9.21 21.67
CA THR A 163 -11.70 9.01 21.71
C THR A 163 -10.98 9.54 20.47
N GLY A 164 -11.68 9.71 19.35
CA GLY A 164 -11.06 10.03 18.06
C GLY A 164 -10.17 8.92 17.50
N ALA A 165 -10.28 7.70 18.03
CA ALA A 165 -9.47 6.56 17.64
C ALA A 165 -9.78 6.09 16.22
N ARG A 166 -8.79 5.45 15.59
CA ARG A 166 -9.00 4.75 14.31
C ARG A 166 -9.80 3.47 14.54
N VAL A 167 -10.57 3.07 13.53
CA VAL A 167 -11.32 1.79 13.55
C VAL A 167 -10.41 0.61 13.91
N SER A 168 -9.20 0.57 13.37
CA SER A 168 -8.21 -0.48 13.66
C SER A 168 -7.79 -0.54 15.14
N GLU A 169 -7.80 0.60 15.83
CA GLU A 169 -7.44 0.69 17.25
C GLU A 169 -8.62 0.21 18.09
N ILE A 170 -9.85 0.62 17.76
CA ILE A 170 -11.07 0.19 18.45
C ILE A 170 -11.30 -1.32 18.36
N ILE A 171 -11.14 -1.92 17.17
CA ILE A 171 -11.31 -3.38 17.01
C ILE A 171 -10.21 -4.19 17.71
N GLY A 172 -9.10 -3.54 18.09
CA GLY A 172 -7.99 -4.16 18.80
C GLY A 172 -8.13 -4.16 20.33
N VAL A 173 -9.11 -3.41 20.87
CA VAL A 173 -9.33 -3.27 22.32
C VAL A 173 -9.67 -4.62 22.94
N ARG A 174 -9.00 -4.94 24.05
CA ARG A 174 -9.24 -6.11 24.88
C ARG A 174 -9.90 -5.71 26.19
N VAL A 175 -10.51 -6.68 26.87
CA VAL A 175 -11.10 -6.47 28.20
C VAL A 175 -10.07 -5.95 29.21
N SER A 176 -8.80 -6.38 29.08
CA SER A 176 -7.68 -5.90 29.90
C SER A 176 -7.38 -4.41 29.75
N ASP A 177 -7.81 -3.81 28.65
CA ASP A 177 -7.48 -2.44 28.29
C ASP A 177 -8.52 -1.45 28.85
N VAL A 178 -9.62 -1.98 29.41
CA VAL A 178 -10.75 -1.20 29.94
C VAL A 178 -10.65 -1.16 31.47
N VAL A 179 -10.51 0.04 32.02
CA VAL A 179 -10.51 0.28 33.46
C VAL A 179 -11.83 0.97 33.82
N LEU A 180 -12.59 0.39 34.75
CA LEU A 180 -13.92 0.86 35.16
C LEU A 180 -14.01 1.29 36.63
N ASP A 181 -12.87 1.64 37.24
CA ASP A 181 -12.83 2.14 38.63
C ASP A 181 -13.27 3.63 38.70
N LYS A 182 -12.92 4.36 39.76
CA LYS A 182 -13.29 5.76 40.03
C LYS A 182 -13.06 6.75 38.86
N SER A 183 -12.20 6.40 37.90
CA SER A 183 -12.07 7.12 36.63
C SER A 183 -11.99 6.10 35.51
N SER A 184 -13.08 5.96 34.75
CA SER A 184 -13.14 5.00 33.66
C SER A 184 -12.35 5.49 32.45
N PHE A 185 -11.46 4.65 31.92
CA PHE A 185 -10.72 4.93 30.70
C PHE A 185 -10.41 3.64 29.93
N VAL A 186 -10.03 3.80 28.67
CA VAL A 186 -9.59 2.70 27.80
C VAL A 186 -8.16 2.98 27.30
N HIS A 187 -7.30 1.98 27.37
CA HIS A 187 -5.98 2.03 26.74
C HIS A 187 -6.11 1.69 25.26
N LEU A 188 -5.74 2.64 24.39
CA LEU A 188 -5.72 2.43 22.94
C LEU A 188 -4.27 2.27 22.47
N HIS A 189 -4.02 1.18 21.74
CA HIS A 189 -2.71 0.90 21.18
C HIS A 189 -2.68 1.33 19.71
N GLY A 190 -1.84 2.33 19.41
CA GLY A 190 -1.55 2.72 18.03
C GLY A 190 -0.74 1.65 17.29
N PRO A 191 -0.54 1.79 15.97
CA PRO A 191 0.36 0.91 15.23
C PRO A 191 1.74 0.88 15.90
N PRO A 192 2.42 -0.28 15.95
CA PRO A 192 3.75 -0.37 16.52
C PRO A 192 4.65 0.66 15.84
N VAL A 193 5.32 1.49 16.64
CA VAL A 193 6.30 2.44 16.13
C VAL A 193 7.52 1.59 15.72
N SER A 194 7.70 1.36 14.43
CA SER A 194 8.89 0.70 13.91
C SER A 194 10.09 1.59 14.21
N GLY A 195 10.87 1.25 15.23
CA GLY A 195 12.17 1.84 15.53
C GLY A 195 13.29 1.24 14.70
#